data_AF-A0A496P3X7-F1
#
_entry.id   AF-A0A496P3X7-F1
#
_cell.length_a   1.000
_cell.length_b   1.000
_cell.length_c   1.000
_cell.angle_alpha   90.00
_cell.angle_beta   90.00
_cell.angle_gamma   90.00
#
_symmetry.space_group_name_H-M   'P 1'
#
loop_
_entity.id
_entity.type
_entity.pdbx_description
1 polymer ?
#
loop_
_entity_poly.entity_id
_entity_poly.type
_entity_poly.pdbx_seq_one_letter_code
_entity_poly.pdbx_strand_id
1 'polypeptide(L)' 'QQGSTSMLQRQLKLGYNRAGRIMDQLENAGVVGSFNGAKAREVLISDIQHLEQFLESLRNN' A
#
# COMPACT_ATOMS: atom_id res chain seq x y z
N GLN A 1 -8.67 -2.30 6.97
CA GLN A 1 -7.31 -2.79 7.35
C GLN A 1 -6.34 -1.60 7.36
N GLN A 2 -5.18 -1.68 8.00
CA GLN A 2 -4.21 -0.57 8.05
C GLN A 2 -2.80 -1.03 7.68
N GLY A 3 -2.04 -0.17 7.00
CA GLY A 3 -0.65 -0.42 6.60
C GLY A 3 0.28 0.71 7.01
N SER A 4 1.53 0.38 7.37
CA SER A 4 2.54 1.38 7.73
C SER A 4 3.87 1.09 7.08
N THR A 5 4.67 2.14 6.87
CA THR A 5 6.04 2.04 6.34
C THR A 5 6.90 1.08 7.16
N SER A 6 6.78 1.11 8.49
CA SER A 6 7.53 0.20 9.36
C SER A 6 7.03 -1.26 9.27
N MET A 7 5.75 -1.48 8.96
CA MET A 7 5.23 -2.82 8.68
C MET A 7 5.83 -3.38 7.39
N LEU A 8 5.85 -2.60 6.31
CA LEU A 8 6.48 -2.97 5.04
C LEU A 8 7.98 -3.24 5.23
N GLN A 9 8.66 -2.39 6.00
CA GLN A 9 10.07 -2.56 6.35
C GLN A 9 10.35 -3.94 6.95
N ARG A 10 9.57 -4.36 7.96
CA ARG A 10 9.76 -5.65 8.66
C ARG A 10 9.37 -6.85 7.81
N GLN A 11 8.19 -6.78 7.18
CA GLN A 11 7.64 -7.92 6.41
C GLN A 11 8.46 -8.21 5.16
N LEU A 12 8.92 -7.17 4.46
CA LEU A 12 9.65 -7.30 3.21
C LEU A 12 11.17 -7.21 3.39
N LYS A 13 11.66 -7.07 4.64
CA LYS A 13 13.08 -6.93 5.01
C LYS A 13 13.79 -5.83 4.21
N LEU A 14 13.15 -4.66 4.13
CA LEU A 14 13.65 -3.50 3.39
C LEU A 14 14.24 -2.45 4.33
N GLY A 15 15.09 -1.56 3.83
CA GLY A 15 15.44 -0.32 4.54
C GLY A 15 14.26 0.66 4.60
N TYR A 16 14.20 1.51 5.64
CA TYR A 16 13.08 2.43 5.88
C TYR A 16 12.77 3.33 4.67
N ASN A 17 13.79 3.92 4.03
CA ASN A 17 13.61 4.76 2.85
C ASN A 17 12.96 4.03 1.68
N ARG A 18 13.31 2.75 1.47
CA ARG A 18 12.73 1.93 0.40
C ARG A 18 11.28 1.57 0.72
N ALA A 19 10.99 1.23 1.98
CA ALA A 19 9.62 1.00 2.43
C ALA A 19 8.75 2.26 2.29
N GLY A 20 9.31 3.45 2.55
CA GLY A 20 8.62 4.73 2.37
C GLY A 20 8.21 4.96 0.92
N ARG A 21 9.16 4.78 -0.02
CA ARG A 21 8.87 4.89 -1.46
C ARG A 21 7.78 3.92 -1.91
N ILE A 22 7.78 2.69 -1.40
CA ILE A 22 6.71 1.72 -1.71
C ILE A 22 5.38 2.23 -1.17
N MET A 23 5.33 2.78 0.04
CA MET A 23 4.10 3.33 0.61
C MET A 23 3.53 4.47 -0.25
N ASP A 24 4.40 5.35 -0.75
CA ASP A 24 3.99 6.44 -1.65
C ASP A 24 3.54 5.92 -3.02
N GLN A 25 4.19 4.87 -3.55
CA GLN A 25 3.73 4.18 -4.76
C GLN A 25 2.35 3.53 -4.58
N LEU A 26 2.11 2.92 -3.41
CA LEU A 26 0.80 2.34 -3.08
C LEU A 26 -0.29 3.41 -2.96
N GLU A 27 0.02 4.58 -2.41
CA GLU A 27 -0.92 5.72 -2.39
C GLU A 27 -1.23 6.21 -3.80
N ASN A 28 -0.19 6.44 -4.61
CA ASN A 28 -0.36 6.88 -6.00
C ASN A 28 -1.13 5.88 -6.86
N ALA A 29 -1.02 4.59 -6.56
CA ALA A 29 -1.78 3.53 -7.21
C ALA A 29 -3.22 3.37 -6.66
N GLY A 30 -3.62 4.13 -5.63
CA GLY A 30 -4.95 4.02 -5.01
C GLY A 30 -5.14 2.77 -4.14
N VAL A 31 -4.07 2.12 -3.70
CA VAL A 31 -4.12 0.91 -2.84
C VAL A 31 -4.24 1.28 -1.36
N VAL A 32 -3.60 2.38 -0.95
CA VAL A 32 -3.72 2.94 0.40
C VAL A 32 -4.18 4.40 0.34
N GLY A 33 -4.90 4.84 1.37
CA GLY A 33 -5.35 6.23 1.50
C GLY A 33 -4.19 7.19 1.79
N SER A 34 -4.49 8.49 1.76
CA SER A 34 -3.47 9.53 1.90
C SER A 34 -2.74 9.54 3.25
N PHE A 35 -1.54 10.13 3.24
CA PHE A 35 -0.80 10.41 4.45
C PHE A 35 -1.60 11.27 5.44
N ASN A 36 -1.74 10.80 6.69
CA ASN A 36 -2.47 11.48 7.76
C ASN A 36 -1.58 11.75 8.99
N GLY A 37 -0.30 12.06 8.76
CA GLY A 37 0.69 12.25 9.82
C GLY A 37 1.34 10.93 10.23
N ALA A 38 1.60 10.76 11.53
CA ALA A 38 2.35 9.60 12.03
C ALA A 38 1.56 8.28 12.06
N LYS A 39 0.26 8.29 11.72
CA LYS A 39 -0.59 7.09 11.79
C LYS A 39 -0.39 6.20 10.57
N ALA A 40 -0.79 4.93 10.71
CA ALA A 40 -0.86 4.01 9.59
C ALA A 40 -1.87 4.52 8.54
N ARG A 41 -1.59 4.29 7.26
CA ARG A 41 -2.51 4.62 6.18
C ARG A 41 -3.60 3.54 6.09
N GLU A 42 -4.79 3.97 5.73
CA GLU A 42 -5.91 3.06 5.49
C GLU A 42 -5.66 2.23 4.24
N VAL A 43 -5.93 0.93 4.30
CA VAL A 43 -5.88 0.05 3.12
C VAL A 43 -7.24 0.11 2.44
N LEU A 44 -7.27 0.56 1.18
CA LEU A 44 -8.50 0.80 0.42
C LEU A 44 -9.05 -0.47 -0.24
N ILE A 45 -8.22 -1.51 -0.33
CA ILE A 45 -8.62 -2.82 -0.85
C ILE A 45 -9.03 -3.72 0.33
N SER A 46 -10.32 -4.04 0.42
CA SER A 46 -10.93 -4.67 1.59
C SER A 46 -10.60 -6.15 1.74
N ASP A 47 -10.47 -6.88 0.61
CA ASP A 47 -10.32 -8.33 0.56
C ASP A 47 -9.63 -8.78 -0.75
N ILE A 48 -9.41 -10.09 -0.86
CA ILE A 48 -8.70 -10.70 -1.99
C ILE A 48 -9.43 -10.55 -3.33
N GLN A 49 -10.77 -10.62 -3.32
CA GLN A 49 -11.56 -10.54 -4.55
C GLN A 49 -11.46 -9.13 -5.16
N HIS A 50 -11.54 -8.09 -4.33
CA HIS A 50 -11.32 -6.72 -4.78
C HIS A 50 -9.88 -6.48 -5.23
N LEU A 51 -8.89 -7.12 -4.60
CA LEU A 51 -7.50 -7.03 -5.03
C LEU A 51 -7.31 -7.63 -6.43
N GLU A 52 -7.88 -8.80 -6.68
CA GLU A 52 -7.81 -9.47 -7.99
C GLU A 52 -8.40 -8.59 -9.09
N GLN A 53 -9.60 -8.05 -8.88
CA GLN A 53 -10.24 -7.12 -9.82
C GLN A 53 -9.39 -5.87 -10.08
N PHE A 54 -8.81 -5.30 -9.03
CA PHE A 54 -7.91 -4.15 -9.15
C PHE A 54 -6.68 -4.49 -10.01
N LEU A 55 -6.02 -5.62 -9.74
CA LEU A 55 -4.84 -6.05 -10.50
C LEU A 55 -5.16 -6.38 -11.95
N GLU A 56 -6.33 -6.96 -12.24
CA GLU A 56 -6.80 -7.16 -13.62
C GLU A 56 -7.00 -5.84 -14.35
N SER A 57 -7.59 -4.83 -13.69
CA SER A 57 -7.77 -3.50 -14.31
C SER A 57 -6.44 -2.83 -14.66
N LEU A 58 -5.38 -3.04 -13.87
CA LEU A 58 -4.03 -2.53 -14.16
C LEU A 58 -3.35 -3.25 -15.32
N ARG A 59 -3.64 -4.54 -15.54
CA ARG A 59 -3.07 -5.31 -16.67
C ARG A 59 -3.72 -4.98 -18.01
N ASN A 60 -4.93 -4.45 -17.98
CA ASN A 60 -5.73 -4.15 -19.16
C ASN A 60 -5.63 -2.67 -19.60
N ASN A 61 -4.88 -1.85 -18.85
CA ASN A 61 -4.48 -0.48 -19.21
C ASN A 61 -3.06 -0.46 -19.76
#